data_AF-A0A9P9EAC0-F1
#
_entry.id   AF-A0A9P9EAC0-F1
#
_cell.length_a   1.000
_cell.length_b   1.000
_cell.length_c   1.000
_cell.angle_alpha   90.00
_cell.angle_beta   90.00
_cell.angle_gamma   90.00
#
_symmetry.space_group_name_H-M   'P 1'
#
loop_
_entity.id
_entity.type
_entity.pdbx_description
1 polymer ?
#
loop_
_entity_poly.entity_id
_entity_poly.type
_entity_poly.pdbx_seq_one_letter_code
_entity_poly.pdbx_strand_id
1 'polypeptide(L)'
;MKSTQVLFGRLRRLPLTTKQARKGYYKSNGAGVLGHWDIADQRVFRVDYDKVRTFVCPVTQVQSTELTPFVARNIPKNILSDDGKTWSLPKKLTPQEYLRLWKERGDHQLGDSGVGGSY
;
A
#
# COMPACT_ATOMS: atom_id res chain seq x y z
N MET A 1 15.89 16.43 37.42
CA MET A 1 16.80 15.36 37.90
C MET A 1 17.86 15.10 36.83
N LYS A 2 19.14 15.07 37.18
CA LYS A 2 20.24 14.74 36.24
C LYS A 2 20.54 13.25 36.40
N SER A 3 20.69 12.51 35.29
CA SER A 3 21.05 11.08 35.35
C SER A 3 22.46 10.88 35.91
N THR A 4 22.72 9.70 36.49
CA THR A 4 24.04 9.30 37.00
C THR A 4 25.09 9.20 35.90
N GLN A 5 26.36 9.41 36.24
CA GLN A 5 27.47 9.56 35.29
C GLN A 5 27.70 8.34 34.40
N VAL A 6 27.48 7.13 34.94
CA VAL A 6 27.58 5.86 34.19
C VAL A 6 26.47 5.74 33.13
N LEU A 7 25.25 6.17 33.47
CA LEU A 7 24.11 6.17 32.55
C LEU A 7 24.31 7.19 31.43
N PHE A 8 24.84 8.39 31.74
CA PHE A 8 25.25 9.38 30.74
C PHE A 8 26.27 8.83 29.73
N GLY A 9 27.20 7.98 30.19
CA GLY A 9 28.17 7.30 29.32
C GLY A 9 27.51 6.41 28.26
N ARG A 10 26.49 5.64 28.64
CA ARG A 10 25.75 4.76 27.73
C ARG A 10 24.81 5.52 26.78
N LEU A 11 24.12 6.55 27.29
CA LEU A 11 23.18 7.35 26.50
C LEU A 11 23.85 8.10 25.33
N ARG A 12 25.11 8.50 25.47
CA ARG A 12 25.88 9.17 24.40
C ARG A 12 26.13 8.30 23.16
N ARG A 13 26.01 6.98 23.27
CA ARG A 13 26.24 6.03 22.17
C ARG A 13 24.97 5.66 21.42
N LEU A 14 23.79 6.05 21.94
CA LEU A 14 22.53 5.79 21.26
C LEU A 14 22.37 6.74 20.07
N PRO A 15 21.74 6.30 18.96
CA PRO A 15 21.44 7.18 17.84
C PRO A 15 20.60 8.38 18.27
N LEU A 16 21.02 9.57 17.86
CA LEU A 16 20.34 10.81 18.22
C LEU A 16 18.93 10.85 17.63
N THR A 17 17.96 11.23 18.44
CA THR A 17 16.57 11.48 18.02
C THR A 17 16.27 12.98 17.99
N THR A 18 15.19 13.37 17.31
CA THR A 18 14.75 14.77 17.21
C THR A 18 14.47 15.43 18.55
N LYS A 19 14.21 14.65 19.62
CA LYS A 19 13.87 15.16 20.95
C LYS A 19 15.06 15.29 21.90
N GLN A 20 16.21 14.76 21.50
CA GLN A 20 17.43 14.80 22.32
C GLN A 20 18.35 15.97 21.97
N ALA A 21 18.25 16.48 20.74
CA ALA A 21 19.08 17.57 20.24
C ALA A 21 18.42 18.94 20.44
N ARG A 22 19.23 20.00 20.48
CA ARG A 22 18.78 21.40 20.53
C ARG A 22 18.56 21.96 19.11
N LYS A 23 18.40 23.28 19.01
CA LYS A 23 18.22 24.02 17.74
C LYS A 23 19.28 23.61 16.70
N GLY A 24 18.87 23.48 15.45
CA GLY A 24 19.75 23.19 14.30
C GLY A 24 19.88 21.70 13.94
N TYR A 25 19.45 20.78 14.81
CA TYR A 25 19.39 19.36 14.45
C TYR A 25 18.06 19.01 13.79
N TYR A 26 18.12 18.69 12.50
CA TYR A 26 16.99 18.13 11.76
C TYR A 26 17.23 16.64 11.49
N LYS A 27 16.20 15.82 11.72
CA LYS A 27 16.19 14.39 11.37
C LYS A 27 14.82 14.06 10.78
N SER A 28 14.81 13.42 9.62
CA SER A 28 13.59 13.03 8.92
C SER A 28 12.89 11.83 9.58
N ASN A 29 11.64 11.58 9.18
CA ASN A 29 10.78 10.50 9.67
C ASN A 29 10.36 9.51 8.57
N GLY A 30 11.01 9.54 7.40
CA GLY A 30 10.66 8.67 6.27
C GLY A 30 9.41 9.08 5.47
N ALA A 31 8.90 10.31 5.64
CA ALA A 31 7.71 10.78 4.90
C ALA A 31 7.90 10.90 3.36
N GLY A 32 9.14 10.81 2.86
CA GLY A 32 9.48 11.05 1.46
C GLY A 32 9.59 12.56 1.13
N VAL A 33 10.10 12.87 -0.06
CA VAL A 33 10.20 14.25 -0.55
C VAL A 33 8.93 14.59 -1.32
N LEU A 34 8.17 15.58 -0.85
CA LEU A 34 6.86 15.97 -1.40
C LEU A 34 6.91 17.21 -2.31
N GLY A 35 8.11 17.67 -2.68
CA GLY A 35 8.29 18.94 -3.36
C GLY A 35 9.74 19.42 -3.27
N HIS A 36 9.92 20.73 -3.38
CA HIS A 36 11.24 21.37 -3.36
C HIS A 36 11.18 22.72 -2.65
N TRP A 37 12.32 23.17 -2.14
CA TRP A 37 12.47 24.53 -1.63
C TRP A 37 12.49 25.52 -2.80
N ASP A 38 11.84 26.67 -2.62
CA ASP A 38 11.83 27.72 -3.63
C ASP A 38 13.25 28.29 -3.84
N ILE A 39 13.59 28.57 -5.10
CA ILE A 39 14.93 29.03 -5.51
C ILE A 39 15.15 30.50 -5.13
N ALA A 40 14.11 31.33 -5.21
CA ALA A 40 14.14 32.75 -4.88
C ALA A 40 13.98 33.02 -3.38
N ASP A 41 13.17 32.21 -2.68
CA ASP A 41 13.02 32.25 -1.22
C ASP A 41 13.17 30.87 -0.58
N GLN A 42 14.36 30.58 -0.06
CA GLN A 42 14.70 29.31 0.59
C GLN A 42 13.90 29.04 1.88
N ARG A 43 13.08 29.99 2.34
CA ARG A 43 12.16 29.80 3.49
C ARG A 43 10.80 29.24 3.06
N VAL A 44 10.50 29.22 1.77
CA VAL A 44 9.25 28.73 1.20
C VAL A 44 9.46 27.34 0.60
N PHE A 45 8.58 26.40 0.98
CA PHE A 45 8.55 25.07 0.40
C PHE A 45 7.40 24.97 -0.61
N ARG A 46 7.72 24.59 -1.86
CA ARG A 46 6.73 24.35 -2.91
C ARG A 46 6.38 22.87 -2.99
N VAL A 47 5.09 22.56 -2.84
CA VAL A 47 4.56 21.20 -2.93
C VAL A 47 4.42 20.80 -4.40
N ASP A 48 4.88 19.60 -4.72
CA ASP A 48 4.72 18.95 -6.02
C ASP A 48 3.56 17.94 -5.92
N TYR A 49 2.39 18.30 -6.45
CA TYR A 49 1.17 17.51 -6.29
C TYR A 49 1.23 16.15 -7.01
N ASP A 50 2.09 15.99 -8.02
CA ASP A 50 2.30 14.69 -8.69
C ASP A 50 2.98 13.67 -7.77
N LYS A 51 3.69 14.14 -6.73
CA LYS A 51 4.33 13.30 -5.70
C LYS A 51 3.46 13.11 -4.47
N VAL A 52 2.35 13.83 -4.35
CA VAL A 52 1.44 13.71 -3.21
C VAL A 52 0.64 12.42 -3.35
N ARG A 53 0.86 11.49 -2.41
CA ARG A 53 0.15 10.21 -2.36
C ARG A 53 -1.33 10.43 -2.02
N THR A 54 -2.21 9.95 -2.89
CA THR A 54 -3.65 9.86 -2.64
C THR A 54 -4.04 8.41 -2.35
N PHE A 55 -5.03 8.22 -1.48
CA PHE A 55 -5.60 6.90 -1.20
C PHE A 55 -6.99 6.85 -1.80
N VAL A 56 -7.12 6.18 -2.96
CA VAL A 56 -8.40 6.07 -3.67
C VAL A 56 -9.29 5.10 -2.92
N CYS A 57 -10.42 5.61 -2.41
CA CYS A 57 -11.45 4.81 -1.77
C CYS A 57 -12.52 4.42 -2.81
N PRO A 58 -12.82 3.13 -3.02
CA PRO A 58 -13.88 2.71 -3.94
C PRO A 58 -15.26 2.91 -3.31
N VAL A 59 -15.74 4.17 -3.31
CA VAL A 59 -16.93 4.62 -2.56
C VAL A 59 -18.18 3.79 -2.88
N THR A 60 -18.43 3.52 -4.16
CA THR A 60 -19.65 2.80 -4.61
C THR A 60 -19.63 1.32 -4.22
N GLN A 61 -18.45 0.71 -4.14
CA GLN A 61 -18.31 -0.74 -3.92
C GLN A 61 -18.25 -1.07 -2.44
N VAL A 62 -17.61 -0.23 -1.61
CA VAL A 62 -17.42 -0.53 -0.19
C VAL A 62 -18.72 -0.56 0.59
N GLN A 63 -19.71 0.27 0.23
CA GLN A 63 -21.01 0.26 0.92
C GLN A 63 -21.94 -0.85 0.45
N SER A 64 -21.74 -1.38 -0.77
CA SER A 64 -22.60 -2.42 -1.34
C SER A 64 -22.02 -3.83 -1.19
N THR A 65 -20.78 -3.98 -0.72
CA THR A 65 -20.14 -5.29 -0.57
C THR A 65 -20.52 -5.97 0.74
N GLU A 66 -20.92 -7.24 0.66
CA GLU A 66 -21.15 -8.10 1.82
C GLU A 66 -19.85 -8.64 2.43
N LEU A 67 -18.69 -8.37 1.80
CA LEU A 67 -17.39 -8.83 2.25
C LEU A 67 -16.98 -8.12 3.55
N THR A 68 -16.56 -8.92 4.53
CA THR A 68 -16.06 -8.43 5.82
C THR A 68 -14.62 -8.91 6.05
N PRO A 69 -13.83 -8.28 6.92
CA PRO A 69 -12.46 -8.71 7.20
C PRO A 69 -12.38 -10.06 7.96
N PHE A 70 -13.52 -10.65 8.30
CA PHE A 70 -13.62 -11.89 9.05
C PHE A 70 -14.37 -12.96 8.25
N VAL A 71 -14.03 -14.21 8.53
CA VAL A 71 -14.71 -15.38 7.98
C VAL A 71 -15.29 -16.18 9.15
N ALA A 72 -16.47 -16.75 8.96
CA ALA A 72 -17.11 -17.56 9.99
C ALA A 72 -16.25 -18.79 10.34
N ARG A 73 -16.16 -19.10 11.64
CA ARG A 73 -15.24 -20.14 12.15
C ARG A 73 -15.62 -21.56 11.72
N ASN A 74 -16.87 -21.76 11.32
CA ASN A 74 -17.40 -23.02 10.80
C ASN A 74 -17.03 -23.27 9.34
N ILE A 75 -16.55 -22.25 8.61
CA ILE A 75 -16.10 -22.41 7.23
C ILE A 75 -14.70 -23.07 7.27
N PRO A 76 -14.53 -24.24 6.63
CA PRO A 76 -13.23 -24.89 6.59
C PRO A 76 -12.24 -24.02 5.81
N LYS A 77 -11.01 -23.90 6.31
CA LYS A 77 -9.94 -23.19 5.62
C LYS A 77 -9.52 -24.01 4.39
N ASN A 78 -10.07 -23.67 3.22
CA ASN A 78 -9.76 -24.19 1.87
C ASN A 78 -9.17 -25.62 1.83
N ILE A 79 -10.04 -26.60 1.68
CA ILE A 79 -9.69 -27.94 1.20
C ILE A 79 -10.80 -28.26 0.18
N LEU A 80 -10.44 -28.80 -0.99
CA LEU A 80 -11.31 -29.29 -2.08
C LEU A 80 -11.57 -28.26 -3.21
N SER A 81 -11.01 -28.55 -4.38
CA SER A 81 -11.53 -28.17 -5.69
C SER A 81 -12.69 -29.11 -6.07
N ASP A 82 -13.51 -28.73 -7.04
CA ASP A 82 -14.59 -29.55 -7.63
C ASP A 82 -14.13 -30.94 -8.11
N ASP A 83 -12.82 -31.15 -8.30
CA ASP A 83 -12.24 -32.43 -8.74
C ASP A 83 -11.84 -33.37 -7.58
N GLY A 84 -12.16 -33.04 -6.33
CA GLY A 84 -11.69 -33.78 -5.16
C GLY A 84 -10.18 -33.66 -4.90
N LYS A 85 -9.48 -32.81 -5.66
CA LYS A 85 -8.08 -32.43 -5.41
C LYS A 85 -8.07 -31.22 -4.49
N THR A 86 -7.09 -31.14 -3.59
CA THR A 86 -6.90 -29.93 -2.77
C THR A 86 -6.79 -28.73 -3.72
N TRP A 87 -7.68 -27.73 -3.60
CA TRP A 87 -7.53 -26.44 -4.27
C TRP A 87 -6.29 -25.75 -3.71
N SER A 88 -5.12 -26.14 -4.22
CA SER A 88 -3.92 -25.34 -4.09
C SER A 88 -4.03 -24.29 -5.17
N LEU A 89 -4.20 -23.03 -4.77
CA LEU A 89 -3.79 -21.93 -5.63
C LEU A 89 -2.37 -22.28 -6.10
N PRO A 90 -2.10 -22.43 -7.41
CA PRO A 90 -0.74 -22.63 -7.86
C PRO A 90 0.05 -21.44 -7.29
N LYS A 91 1.06 -21.74 -6.47
CA LYS A 91 1.85 -20.73 -5.73
C LYS A 91 2.39 -19.64 -6.66
N LYS A 92 2.46 -19.95 -7.96
CA LYS A 92 2.74 -19.06 -9.07
C LYS A 92 1.76 -19.38 -10.18
N LEU A 93 0.92 -18.43 -10.57
CA LEU A 93 0.11 -18.55 -11.76
C LEU A 93 1.03 -18.45 -12.98
N THR A 94 1.17 -19.53 -13.76
CA THR A 94 1.96 -19.47 -14.99
C THR A 94 1.21 -18.71 -16.09
N PRO A 95 1.92 -18.08 -17.05
CA PRO A 95 1.25 -17.40 -18.16
C PRO A 95 0.31 -18.30 -18.97
N GLN A 96 0.67 -19.57 -19.16
CA GLN A 96 -0.13 -20.55 -19.88
C GLN A 96 -1.40 -20.92 -19.10
N GLU A 97 -1.30 -21.12 -17.78
CA GLU A 97 -2.46 -21.36 -16.92
C GLU A 97 -3.39 -20.15 -16.85
N TYR A 98 -2.83 -18.93 -16.78
CA TYR A 98 -3.62 -17.71 -16.86
C TYR A 98 -4.39 -17.64 -18.18
N LEU A 99 -3.73 -17.86 -19.31
CA LEU A 99 -4.36 -17.83 -20.63
C LEU A 99 -5.44 -18.90 -20.75
N ARG A 100 -5.20 -20.09 -20.20
CA ARG A 100 -6.19 -21.17 -20.14
C ARG A 100 -7.43 -20.75 -19.34
N LEU A 101 -7.24 -20.26 -18.10
CA LEU A 101 -8.34 -19.77 -17.25
C LEU A 101 -9.10 -18.61 -17.89
N TRP A 102 -8.40 -17.70 -18.57
CA TRP A 102 -9.01 -16.58 -19.29
C TRP A 102 -9.90 -17.07 -20.45
N LYS A 103 -9.43 -18.06 -21.24
CA LYS A 103 -10.24 -18.69 -22.30
C LYS A 103 -11.45 -19.46 -21.74
N GLU A 104 -11.26 -20.19 -20.63
CA GLU A 104 -12.30 -20.99 -19.98
C GLU A 104 -13.38 -20.14 -19.30
N ARG A 105 -13.03 -19.00 -18.69
CA ARG A 105 -13.99 -18.11 -17.99
C ARG A 105 -14.77 -17.17 -18.91
N GLY A 106 -14.41 -17.08 -20.19
CA GLY A 106 -15.26 -16.46 -21.20
C GLY A 106 -15.17 -14.94 -21.33
N ASP A 107 -14.17 -14.27 -20.75
CA ASP A 107 -14.07 -12.80 -20.78
C ASP A 107 -13.38 -12.26 -22.06
N HIS A 108 -13.60 -12.93 -23.20
CA HIS A 108 -12.98 -12.60 -24.49
C HIS A 108 -13.96 -11.99 -25.50
N GLN A 109 -15.21 -11.67 -25.12
CA GLN A 109 -16.24 -11.15 -26.03
C GLN A 109 -17.23 -10.14 -25.42
N LEU A 110 -16.77 -9.07 -24.75
CA LEU A 110 -17.60 -7.88 -24.53
C LEU A 110 -16.79 -6.63 -24.89
N GLY A 111 -16.66 -6.37 -26.20
CA GLY A 111 -15.93 -5.21 -26.66
C GLY A 111 -15.77 -5.05 -28.18
N ASP A 112 -16.74 -5.48 -28.99
CA ASP A 112 -17.01 -4.84 -30.28
C ASP A 112 -18.44 -5.15 -30.77
N SER A 113 -19.42 -4.49 -30.15
CA SER A 113 -20.67 -4.20 -30.85
C SER A 113 -20.84 -2.69 -30.77
N GLY A 114 -20.42 -2.04 -31.84
CA GLY A 114 -20.48 -0.59 -32.00
C GLY A 114 -21.89 -0.07 -31.74
N VAL A 115 -22.02 0.75 -30.70
CA VAL A 115 -23.07 1.78 -30.62
C VAL A 115 -22.35 3.07 -30.28
N GLY A 116 -22.25 3.95 -31.27
CA GLY A 116 -21.65 5.26 -31.14
C GLY A 116 -22.38 6.10 -30.09
N GLY A 117 -21.62 6.58 -29.11
CA GLY A 117 -22.04 7.62 -28.19
C GLY A 117 -21.15 8.84 -28.42
N SER A 118 -21.65 9.79 -29.19
CA SER A 118 -21.11 11.14 -29.30
C SER A 118 -21.40 11.93 -28.02
N TYR A 119 -20.35 12.41 -27.35
CA TYR A 119 -20.30 13.63 -26.54
C TYR A 119 -18.88 14.20 -26.60
#